data_AF-A0AA43DAZ5-F1
#
_entry.id   AF-A0AA43DAZ5-F1
#
_cell.length_a   1.000
_cell.length_b   1.000
_cell.length_c   1.000
_cell.angle_alpha   90.00
_cell.angle_beta   90.00
_cell.angle_gamma   90.00
#
_symmetry.space_group_name_H-M   'P 1'
#
loop_
_entity.id
_entity.type
_entity.pdbx_description
1 polymer ?
#
loop_
_entity_poly.entity_id
_entity_poly.type
_entity_poly.pdbx_seq_one_letter_code
_entity_poly.pdbx_strand_id
1 'polypeptide(L)' 'MIEHQDYRPQKIRSLIRSGAIFWAGNKRNKIYGTLSCKLGKRIKKENRVFFKTEAEAILLRFRPCAHCSWTHYGIWKCSC' A
#
# COMPACT_ATOMS: atom_id res chain seq x y z
N MET A 1 6.81 2.13 7.58
CA MET A 1 5.40 2.24 7.16
C MET A 1 4.91 3.62 7.57
N ILE A 2 4.20 4.32 6.69
CA ILE A 2 3.66 5.66 6.97
C ILE A 2 2.13 5.57 7.07
N GLU A 3 1.56 5.95 8.20
CA GLU A 3 0.10 5.99 8.36
C GLU A 3 -0.45 7.31 7.81
N HIS A 4 -1.57 7.25 7.08
CA HIS A 4 -2.17 8.48 6.55
C HIS A 4 -2.76 9.37 7.67
N GLN A 5 -3.08 8.82 8.85
CA GLN A 5 -3.62 9.63 9.95
C GLN A 5 -2.60 10.61 10.52
N ASP A 6 -1.34 10.17 10.65
CA ASP A 6 -0.30 10.94 11.34
C ASP A 6 0.27 12.08 10.48
N TYR A 7 -0.02 12.05 9.17
CA TYR A 7 0.55 12.98 8.21
C TYR A 7 -0.50 13.90 7.60
N ARG A 8 -0.15 15.19 7.51
CA ARG A 8 -0.94 16.17 6.77
C ARG A 8 -1.00 15.78 5.28
N PRO A 9 -2.14 15.99 4.58
CA PRO A 9 -2.29 15.63 3.17
C PRO A 9 -1.20 16.23 2.25
N GLN A 10 -0.72 17.43 2.56
CA GLN A 10 0.35 18.10 1.82
C GLN A 10 1.68 17.34 1.93
N LYS A 11 2.00 16.81 3.11
CA LYS A 11 3.21 16.03 3.34
C LYS A 11 3.16 14.71 2.59
N ILE A 12 2.02 14.02 2.61
CA ILE A 12 1.81 12.79 1.82
C ILE A 12 2.01 13.06 0.32
N ARG A 13 1.43 14.14 -0.23
CA ARG A 13 1.63 14.49 -1.64
C ARG A 13 3.09 14.78 -1.97
N SER A 14 3.81 15.48 -1.08
CA SER A 14 5.24 15.73 -1.23
C SER A 14 6.05 14.44 -1.22
N LEU A 15 5.73 13.49 -0.34
CA LEU A 15 6.38 12.18 -0.27
C LEU A 15 6.11 11.32 -1.52
N ILE A 16 4.90 11.39 -2.09
CA ILE A 16 4.57 10.74 -3.36
C ILE A 16 5.39 11.36 -4.51
N ARG A 17 5.44 12.70 -4.60
CA ARG A 17 6.18 13.40 -5.67
C ARG A 17 7.70 13.21 -5.59
N SER A 18 8.24 13.06 -4.38
CA SER A 18 9.67 12.81 -4.16
C SER A 18 10.06 11.34 -4.34
N GLY A 19 9.11 10.43 -4.60
CA GLY A 19 9.39 8.99 -4.70
C GLY A 19 9.75 8.36 -3.35
N ALA A 20 9.37 8.98 -2.22
CA ALA A 20 9.53 8.36 -0.90
C ALA A 20 8.42 7.32 -0.63
N ILE A 21 7.31 7.39 -1.36
CA ILE A 21 6.17 6.47 -1.27
C ILE A 21 5.87 5.92 -2.67
N PHE A 22 5.86 4.61 -2.81
CA PHE A 22 5.51 3.92 -4.06
C PHE A 22 4.26 3.04 -3.95
N TRP A 23 3.94 2.59 -2.74
CA TRP A 23 2.85 1.64 -2.50
C TRP A 23 1.88 2.17 -1.46
N ALA A 24 0.62 1.79 -1.59
CA ALA A 24 -0.43 2.06 -0.61
C ALA A 24 -1.10 0.77 -0.18
N GLY A 25 -1.62 0.74 1.04
CA GLY A 25 -2.29 -0.42 1.57
C GLY A 25 -3.39 -0.12 2.57
N ASN A 26 -4.11 -1.17 2.93
CA ASN A 26 -5.11 -1.20 3.97
C ASN A 26 -4.53 -1.97 5.18
N LYS A 27 -4.27 -1.28 6.29
CA LYS A 27 -3.70 -1.91 7.50
C LYS A 27 -4.63 -2.93 8.14
N ARG A 28 -5.95 -2.70 8.09
CA ARG A 28 -6.96 -3.61 8.65
C ARG A 28 -7.04 -4.92 7.89
N ASN A 29 -7.07 -4.85 6.56
CA ASN A 29 -7.18 -6.03 5.70
C ASN A 29 -5.81 -6.64 5.33
N LYS A 30 -4.71 -5.99 5.73
CA LYS A 30 -3.33 -6.30 5.36
C LYS A 30 -3.15 -6.48 3.85
N ILE A 31 -3.64 -5.53 3.06
CA ILE A 31 -3.50 -5.56 1.59
C ILE A 31 -2.63 -4.40 1.16
N TYR A 32 -1.64 -4.61 0.28
CA TYR A 32 -0.91 -3.52 -0.38
C TYR A 32 -1.13 -3.55 -1.89
N GLY A 33 -0.87 -2.43 -2.55
CA GLY A 33 -1.00 -2.29 -4.00
C GLY A 33 -0.50 -0.93 -4.46
N THR A 34 -0.68 -0.65 -5.74
CA THR A 34 -0.20 0.60 -6.35
C THR A 34 -1.02 1.82 -5.87
N LEU A 35 -0.39 3.00 -5.89
CA LEU A 35 -1.06 4.27 -5.57
C LEU A 35 -2.25 4.59 -6.50
N SER A 36 -2.23 4.04 -7.72
CA SER A 36 -3.29 4.21 -8.72
C SER A 36 -4.45 3.21 -8.57
N CYS A 37 -4.35 2.24 -7.66
CA CYS A 37 -5.36 1.19 -7.50
C CYS A 37 -6.75 1.74 -7.19
N LYS A 38 -7.74 1.37 -8.02
CA LYS A 38 -9.15 1.80 -7.87
C LYS A 38 -9.72 1.41 -6.50
N LEU A 39 -9.43 0.19 -6.04
CA LEU A 39 -9.86 -0.28 -4.72
C LEU A 39 -9.09 0.42 -3.59
N GLY A 40 -7.80 0.67 -3.79
CA GLY A 40 -6.94 1.39 -2.85
C GLY A 40 -7.43 2.82 -2.57
N LYS A 41 -7.92 3.51 -3.59
CA LYS A 41 -8.46 4.88 -3.47
C LYS A 41 -9.72 4.97 -2.60
N ARG A 42 -10.44 3.86 -2.37
CA ARG A 42 -11.63 3.80 -1.50
C ARG A 42 -11.30 3.47 -0.04
N ILE A 43 -10.04 3.18 0.30
CA ILE A 43 -9.64 2.87 1.68
C ILE A 43 -9.83 4.12 2.55
N LYS A 44 -10.53 3.95 3.68
CA LYS A 44 -10.70 4.99 4.72
C LYS A 44 -9.34 5.51 5.18
N LYS A 45 -9.26 6.81 5.49
CA LYS A 45 -8.01 7.46 5.93
C LYS A 45 -7.37 6.73 7.12
N GLU A 46 -8.18 6.29 8.08
CA GLU A 46 -7.70 5.53 9.25
C GLU A 46 -6.94 4.25 8.90
N ASN A 47 -7.38 3.58 7.84
CA ASN A 47 -6.83 2.29 7.46
C ASN A 47 -5.81 2.41 6.33
N ARG A 48 -5.62 3.60 5.75
CA ARG A 48 -4.71 3.82 4.63
C ARG A 48 -3.29 3.99 5.14
N VAL A 49 -2.41 3.12 4.67
CA VAL A 49 -0.96 3.16 4.95
C VAL A 49 -0.18 3.24 3.65
N PHE A 50 1.05 3.71 3.74
CA PHE A 50 1.97 3.85 2.62
C PHE A 50 3.29 3.16 2.91
N PHE A 51 3.91 2.62 1.86
CA PHE A 51 5.20 1.95 1.91
C PHE A 51 6.16 2.54 0.88
N LYS A 52 7.43 2.54 1.25
CA LYS A 52 8.52 2.95 0.35
C LYS A 52 8.80 1.84 -0.65
N THR A 53 8.84 0.58 -0.19
CA THR A 53 9.13 -0.57 -1.05
C THR A 53 8.09 -1.66 -0.86
N GLU A 54 8.00 -2.54 -1.85
CA GLU A 54 7.16 -3.73 -1.74
C GLU A 54 7.65 -4.68 -0.65
N ALA A 55 8.98 -4.86 -0.53
CA ALA A 55 9.59 -5.68 0.51
C ALA A 55 9.18 -5.23 1.93
N GLU A 56 9.03 -3.93 2.16
CA GLU A 56 8.53 -3.39 3.42
C GLU A 56 7.09 -3.85 3.72
N ALA A 57 6.22 -3.88 2.71
CA ALA A 57 4.85 -4.36 2.85
C ALA A 57 4.82 -5.88 3.14
N ILE A 58 5.66 -6.65 2.46
CA ILE A 58 5.79 -8.11 2.66
C ILE A 58 6.31 -8.42 4.07
N LEU A 59 7.35 -7.71 4.54
CA LEU A 59 7.91 -7.86 5.89
C LEU A 59 6.84 -7.62 6.97
N LEU A 60 5.95 -6.66 6.73
CA LEU A 60 4.82 -6.34 7.61
C LEU A 60 3.61 -7.28 7.41
N ARG A 61 3.78 -8.36 6.64
CA ARG A 61 2.77 -9.39 6.34
C ARG A 61 1.53 -8.86 5.61
N PHE A 62 1.73 -7.89 4.72
CA PHE A 62 0.68 -7.48 3.79
C PHE A 62 0.70 -8.38 2.56
N ARG A 63 -0.49 -8.76 2.10
CA ARG A 63 -0.66 -9.47 0.84
C ARG A 63 -0.82 -8.50 -0.33
N PRO A 64 -0.32 -8.85 -1.52
CA PRO A 64 -0.55 -8.06 -2.73
C PRO A 64 -2.04 -7.99 -3.06
N CYS A 65 -2.44 -6.89 -3.68
CA CYS A 65 -3.80 -6.69 -4.16
C CYS A 65 -4.03 -7.49 -5.43
N ALA A 66 -4.97 -8.43 -5.40
CA ALA A 66 -5.35 -9.23 -6.55
C ALA A 66 -5.82 -8.39 -7.77
N HIS A 67 -6.31 -7.16 -7.56
CA HIS A 67 -6.79 -6.32 -8.66
C HIS A 67 -5.69 -5.56 -9.40
N CYS A 68 -4.75 -4.94 -8.68
CA CYS A 68 -3.71 -4.11 -9.30
C CYS A 68 -2.33 -4.77 -9.39
N SER A 69 -2.13 -5.88 -8.67
CA SER A 69 -0.88 -6.63 -8.59
C SER A 69 -1.18 -8.12 -8.76
N TRP A 70 -1.88 -8.48 -9.85
CA TRP A 70 -2.30 -9.86 -10.10
C TRP A 70 -1.14 -10.84 -10.12
N THR A 71 -0.04 -10.50 -10.80
CA THR A 71 1.18 -11.34 -10.87
C THR A 71 1.75 -11.61 -9.48
N HIS A 72 1.91 -10.57 -8.66
CA HIS A 72 2.45 -10.71 -7.31
C HIS A 72 1.48 -11.47 -6.41
N TYR A 73 0.17 -11.30 -6.61
CA TYR A 73 -0.86 -12.07 -5.93
C TYR A 73 -0.85 -13.56 -6.30
N GLY A 74 -0.61 -13.89 -7.56
CA GLY A 74 -0.39 -15.27 -7.99
C GLY A 74 0.78 -15.92 -7.27
N ILE A 75 1.94 -15.24 -7.25
CA ILE A 75 3.14 -15.70 -6.54
C ILE A 75 2.85 -15.88 -5.04
N TRP A 76 2.24 -14.89 -4.40
CA TRP A 76 1.88 -14.94 -2.99
C TRP A 76 0.95 -16.13 -2.68
N LYS A 77 -0.02 -16.41 -3.56
CA LYS A 77 -0.96 -17.52 -3.38
C LYS A 77 -0.29 -18.89 -3.59
N CYS A 78 0.66 -19.00 -4.52
CA CYS A 78 1.43 -20.22 -4.77
C CYS A 78 2.54 -20.47 -3.74
N SER A 79 2.93 -19.45 -2.96
CA SER A 79 3.95 -19.54 -1.90
C SER A 79 3.36 -19.96 -0.55
N CYS A 80 2.10 -20.40 -0.52
CA CYS A 80 1.33 -20.70 0.69
C CYS A 80 0.95 -22.18 0.76
#